data_AF-A0A1H8DXA9-F1
#
_entry.id   AF-A0A1H8DXA9-F1
#
_cell.length_a   1.000
_cell.length_b   1.000
_cell.length_c   1.000
_cell.angle_alpha   90.00
_cell.angle_beta   90.00
_cell.angle_gamma   90.00
#
_symmetry.space_group_name_H-M   'P 1'
#
loop_
_entity.id
_entity.type
_entity.pdbx_description
1 polymer ?
#
loop_
_entity_poly.entity_id
_entity_poly.type
_entity_poly.pdbx_seq_one_letter_code
_entity_poly.pdbx_strand_id
1 'polypeptide(L)'
;MAYVSKALLLVAVLGLAACNNPDRYGAGGAGAGGAGGNGYGAGGVNGQGLGGPSDPTSIAYFQQTLGDRVFFAVDQSTLGDEARGVLTRQAQWLQQNPDYAIIIEGHADEQGTREYNLALGARRASAVQDYLISQGVSAGRMRTISYGKERPVEVCSSEACFSKNRRAVTVLSMGAGA
;
A
#
# COMPACT_ATOMS: atom_id res chain seq x y z
N MET A 1 41.54 27.93 -54.88
CA MET A 1 41.58 26.56 -54.32
C MET A 1 40.70 26.52 -53.08
N ALA A 2 39.92 25.44 -52.95
CA ALA A 2 39.13 24.99 -51.78
C ALA A 2 38.01 25.96 -51.35
N TYR A 3 36.73 25.59 -51.17
CA TYR A 3 36.21 24.41 -50.49
C TYR A 3 34.92 23.92 -51.15
N VAL A 4 35.07 23.02 -52.13
CA VAL A 4 34.01 22.08 -52.51
C VAL A 4 34.21 20.87 -51.63
N SER A 5 33.38 20.69 -50.60
CA SER A 5 33.11 19.37 -50.02
C SER A 5 32.13 19.46 -48.86
N LYS A 6 31.08 18.63 -48.96
CA LYS A 6 30.20 18.16 -47.87
C LYS A 6 28.96 19.00 -47.59
N ALA A 7 28.28 19.41 -48.66
CA ALA A 7 26.84 19.24 -48.70
C ALA A 7 26.57 17.76 -49.05
N LEU A 8 26.29 16.92 -48.07
CA LEU A 8 25.52 15.68 -48.24
C LEU A 8 25.37 15.00 -46.88
N LEU A 9 24.14 14.57 -46.61
CA LEU A 9 23.72 13.61 -45.57
C LEU A 9 23.62 14.16 -44.15
N LEU A 10 22.40 14.53 -43.75
CA LEU A 10 21.59 13.73 -42.80
C LEU A 10 20.36 14.52 -42.33
N VAL A 11 19.39 14.67 -43.24
CA VAL A 11 17.98 14.80 -42.84
C VAL A 11 17.34 13.46 -43.18
N ALA A 12 17.15 12.60 -42.18
CA ALA A 12 16.24 11.48 -42.28
C ALA A 12 15.78 11.01 -40.88
N VAL A 13 14.56 11.44 -40.55
CA VAL A 13 13.53 10.67 -39.85
C VAL A 13 13.75 10.39 -38.36
N LEU A 14 13.12 11.25 -37.55
CA LEU A 14 12.43 10.82 -36.34
C LEU A 14 11.36 9.77 -36.72
N GLY A 15 11.46 8.57 -36.13
CA GLY A 15 10.44 7.55 -36.18
C GLY A 15 10.48 6.70 -34.91
N LEU A 16 9.51 6.89 -34.03
CA LEU A 16 9.24 6.00 -32.89
C LEU A 16 8.87 4.60 -33.40
N ALA A 17 9.50 3.56 -32.84
CA ALA A 17 8.87 2.28 -32.50
C ALA A 17 9.91 1.36 -31.82
N ALA A 18 10.02 1.42 -30.50
CA ALA A 18 10.62 0.33 -29.74
C ALA A 18 9.57 -0.78 -29.64
N CYS A 19 9.57 -1.69 -30.62
CA CYS A 19 8.86 -2.96 -30.49
C CYS A 19 9.63 -3.83 -29.48
N ASN A 20 9.06 -4.05 -28.30
CA ASN A 20 9.52 -5.05 -27.35
C ASN A 20 9.12 -6.43 -27.89
N ASN A 21 10.10 -7.23 -28.33
CA ASN A 21 9.87 -8.61 -28.76
C ASN A 21 10.07 -9.56 -27.57
N PRO A 22 9.01 -10.17 -27.01
CA PRO A 22 9.15 -11.10 -25.88
C PRO A 22 9.81 -12.45 -26.25
N ASP A 23 10.06 -12.72 -27.54
CA ASP A 23 10.47 -14.05 -28.02
C ASP A 23 11.98 -14.20 -28.26
N ARG A 24 12.83 -13.46 -27.55
CA ARG A 24 14.30 -13.54 -27.74
C ARG A 24 14.96 -14.74 -27.05
N TYR A 25 14.20 -15.54 -26.29
CA TYR A 25 14.66 -16.76 -25.66
C TYR A 25 13.75 -17.94 -26.01
N GLY A 26 14.22 -18.82 -26.90
CA GLY A 26 13.74 -20.20 -27.02
C GLY A 26 12.91 -20.50 -28.27
N ALA A 27 13.59 -21.06 -29.27
CA ALA A 27 12.94 -21.81 -30.35
C ALA A 27 12.51 -23.19 -29.83
N GLY A 28 11.26 -23.59 -30.11
CA GLY A 28 10.84 -24.98 -30.16
C GLY A 28 9.52 -25.30 -29.47
N GLY A 29 8.43 -25.40 -30.25
CA GLY A 29 7.21 -26.12 -29.86
C GLY A 29 5.90 -25.39 -30.18
N ALA A 30 5.18 -25.87 -31.20
CA ALA A 30 3.85 -25.41 -31.56
C ALA A 30 2.82 -25.71 -30.46
N GLY A 31 1.92 -24.76 -30.18
CA GLY A 31 0.77 -24.95 -29.30
C GLY A 31 0.00 -23.65 -29.09
N ALA A 32 -0.97 -23.37 -29.96
CA ALA A 32 -1.95 -22.31 -29.76
C ALA A 32 -2.96 -22.71 -28.67
N GLY A 33 -3.20 -21.81 -27.71
CA GLY A 33 -4.25 -21.95 -26.69
C GLY A 33 -4.02 -20.95 -25.56
N GLY A 34 -4.74 -19.82 -25.59
CA GLY A 34 -4.53 -18.70 -24.67
C GLY A 34 -5.06 -18.89 -23.25
N ALA A 35 -4.83 -17.81 -22.48
CA ALA A 35 -5.30 -17.47 -21.13
C ALA A 35 -4.43 -17.93 -19.95
N GLY A 36 -3.93 -16.95 -19.19
CA GLY A 36 -3.31 -17.15 -17.88
C GLY A 36 -1.91 -16.54 -17.78
N GLY A 37 -1.82 -15.20 -17.74
CA GLY A 37 -0.58 -14.51 -17.43
C GLY A 37 -0.18 -14.70 -15.97
N ASN A 38 0.48 -15.82 -15.66
CA ASN A 38 1.26 -16.00 -14.45
C ASN A 38 2.69 -15.56 -14.74
N GLY A 39 3.19 -14.59 -13.98
CA GLY A 39 4.60 -14.26 -14.05
C GLY A 39 5.01 -13.24 -13.00
N TYR A 40 5.45 -13.71 -11.83
CA TYR A 40 6.76 -13.37 -11.23
C TYR A 40 7.24 -14.60 -10.45
N GLY A 41 8.47 -15.02 -10.72
CA GLY A 41 9.00 -16.33 -10.35
C GLY A 41 9.69 -16.45 -8.99
N ALA A 42 10.06 -17.71 -8.73
CA ALA A 42 11.06 -18.21 -7.77
C ALA A 42 10.78 -18.04 -6.26
N GLY A 43 10.39 -19.15 -5.63
CA GLY A 43 10.46 -19.35 -4.18
C GLY A 43 9.09 -19.44 -3.51
N GLY A 44 8.69 -20.65 -3.12
CA GLY A 44 7.32 -20.98 -2.75
C GLY A 44 6.77 -20.26 -1.51
N VAL A 45 5.57 -19.70 -1.67
CA VAL A 45 4.50 -19.70 -0.67
C VAL A 45 3.19 -19.97 -1.42
N ASN A 46 2.40 -20.95 -0.98
CA ASN A 46 1.04 -21.14 -1.50
C ASN A 46 0.19 -19.96 -1.00
N GLY A 47 0.17 -18.86 -1.74
CA GLY A 47 -0.54 -17.61 -1.43
C GLY A 47 -2.06 -17.68 -1.58
N GLN A 48 -2.66 -18.83 -1.26
CA GLN A 48 -4.08 -19.14 -1.46
C GLN A 48 -5.04 -18.21 -0.68
N GLY A 49 -4.52 -17.37 0.23
CA GLY A 49 -5.29 -16.36 0.97
C GLY A 49 -4.88 -14.91 0.73
N LEU A 50 -3.87 -14.65 -0.12
CA LEU A 50 -3.39 -13.28 -0.37
C LEU A 50 -4.16 -12.59 -1.50
N GLY A 51 -4.61 -13.37 -2.49
CA GLY A 51 -5.24 -12.86 -3.72
C GLY A 51 -4.37 -11.87 -4.49
N GLY A 52 -4.85 -11.40 -5.64
CA GLY A 52 -4.18 -10.39 -6.45
C GLY A 52 -4.76 -8.98 -6.22
N PRO A 53 -4.02 -7.89 -6.50
CA PRO A 53 -4.54 -6.52 -6.36
C PRO A 53 -5.75 -6.17 -7.25
N SER A 54 -6.10 -7.05 -8.20
CA SER A 54 -7.31 -6.95 -9.03
C SER A 54 -8.52 -7.68 -8.43
N ASP A 55 -8.34 -8.51 -7.41
CA ASP A 55 -9.41 -9.23 -6.72
C ASP A 55 -9.95 -8.36 -5.58
N PRO A 56 -11.19 -7.84 -5.68
CA PRO A 56 -11.77 -6.93 -4.70
C PRO A 56 -12.04 -7.58 -3.34
N THR A 57 -11.89 -8.90 -3.19
CA THR A 57 -12.05 -9.59 -1.89
C THR A 57 -10.72 -9.89 -1.21
N SER A 58 -9.60 -9.59 -1.87
CA SER A 58 -8.27 -9.97 -1.42
C SER A 58 -7.63 -8.99 -0.44
N ILE A 59 -6.69 -9.52 0.37
CA ILE A 59 -5.85 -8.70 1.25
C ILE A 59 -4.97 -7.75 0.43
N ALA A 60 -4.46 -8.20 -0.70
CA ALA A 60 -3.63 -7.39 -1.59
C ALA A 60 -4.37 -6.15 -2.12
N TYR A 61 -5.64 -6.31 -2.50
CA TYR A 61 -6.49 -5.20 -2.94
C TYR A 61 -6.69 -4.16 -1.84
N PHE A 62 -6.97 -4.60 -0.61
CA PHE A 62 -7.12 -3.69 0.53
C PHE A 62 -5.85 -2.84 0.75
N GLN A 63 -4.69 -3.47 0.75
CA GLN A 63 -3.42 -2.79 1.03
C GLN A 63 -2.98 -1.85 -0.10
N GLN A 64 -3.06 -2.32 -1.34
CA GLN A 64 -2.45 -1.63 -2.48
C GLN A 64 -3.42 -0.69 -3.20
N THR A 65 -4.70 -1.03 -3.24
CA THR A 65 -5.70 -0.28 -4.02
C THR A 65 -6.49 0.69 -3.14
N LEU A 66 -6.91 0.29 -1.94
CA LEU A 66 -7.64 1.18 -1.02
C LEU A 66 -6.71 2.08 -0.19
N GLY A 67 -5.57 1.50 0.19
CA GLY A 67 -4.61 2.05 1.15
C GLY A 67 -4.94 1.56 2.56
N ASP A 68 -3.97 0.94 3.23
CA ASP A 68 -4.07 0.41 4.59
C ASP A 68 -3.72 1.44 5.67
N ARG A 69 -3.15 2.59 5.28
CA ARG A 69 -2.54 3.58 6.18
C ARG A 69 -3.28 4.91 6.17
N VAL A 70 -3.31 5.55 7.33
CA VAL A 70 -3.66 6.95 7.48
C VAL A 70 -2.59 7.71 8.26
N PHE A 71 -2.41 8.99 7.96
CA PHE A 71 -1.35 9.82 8.52
C PHE A 71 -1.92 10.92 9.42
N PHE A 72 -1.06 11.40 10.32
CA PHE A 72 -1.39 12.43 11.31
C PHE A 72 -0.39 13.58 11.31
N ALA A 73 -0.89 14.77 11.64
CA ALA A 73 -0.04 15.91 11.95
C ALA A 73 0.78 15.68 13.24
N VAL A 74 1.83 16.49 13.40
CA VAL A 74 2.70 16.49 14.60
C VAL A 74 1.85 16.64 15.86
N ASP A 75 2.09 15.78 16.86
CA ASP A 75 1.37 15.76 18.14
C ASP A 75 -0.17 15.63 18.08
N GLN A 76 -0.74 15.29 16.92
CA GLN A 76 -2.18 15.13 16.76
C GLN A 76 -2.60 13.66 16.64
N SER A 77 -3.82 13.38 17.10
CA SER A 77 -4.58 12.15 16.82
C SER A 77 -5.88 12.44 16.05
N THR A 78 -6.09 13.67 15.61
CA THR A 78 -7.26 14.09 14.83
C THR A 78 -7.15 13.59 13.39
N LEU A 79 -8.22 13.00 12.86
CA LEU A 79 -8.31 12.57 11.47
C LEU A 79 -8.63 13.76 10.55
N GLY A 80 -7.69 14.07 9.65
CA GLY A 80 -7.91 14.99 8.53
C GLY A 80 -8.75 14.38 7.42
N ASP A 81 -9.14 15.20 6.44
CA ASP A 81 -10.07 14.79 5.38
C ASP A 81 -9.54 13.66 4.49
N GLU A 82 -8.24 13.68 4.17
CA GLU A 82 -7.59 12.60 3.42
C GLU A 82 -7.69 11.26 4.16
N ALA A 83 -7.37 11.26 5.46
CA ALA A 83 -7.47 10.08 6.31
C ALA A 83 -8.91 9.58 6.39
N ARG A 84 -9.89 10.47 6.56
CA ARG A 84 -11.31 10.11 6.54
C ARG A 84 -11.72 9.48 5.21
N GLY A 85 -11.25 10.02 4.09
CA GLY A 85 -11.52 9.46 2.76
C GLY A 85 -10.98 8.04 2.59
N VAL A 86 -9.75 7.77 3.07
CA VAL A 86 -9.19 6.41 3.08
C VAL A 86 -10.03 5.49 3.97
N LEU A 87 -10.33 5.91 5.21
CA LEU A 87 -11.09 5.09 6.16
C LEU A 87 -12.52 4.80 5.70
N THR A 88 -13.17 5.73 4.99
CA THR A 88 -14.49 5.49 4.40
C THR A 88 -14.43 4.37 3.35
N ARG A 89 -13.39 4.34 2.50
CA ARG A 89 -13.19 3.23 1.55
C ARG A 89 -12.89 1.91 2.26
N GLN A 90 -12.04 1.95 3.30
CA GLN A 90 -11.77 0.76 4.13
C GLN A 90 -13.06 0.23 4.79
N ALA A 91 -13.89 1.11 5.35
CA ALA A 91 -15.14 0.72 5.99
C ALA A 91 -16.14 0.09 5.01
N GLN A 92 -16.28 0.65 3.81
CA GLN A 92 -17.13 0.08 2.75
C GLN A 92 -16.67 -1.32 2.37
N TRP A 93 -15.35 -1.51 2.23
CA TRP A 93 -14.77 -2.82 1.92
C TRP A 93 -14.97 -3.82 3.06
N LEU A 94 -14.76 -3.43 4.31
CA LEU A 94 -14.95 -4.29 5.49
C LEU A 94 -16.40 -4.70 5.70
N GLN A 95 -17.36 -3.90 5.23
CA GLN A 95 -18.78 -4.26 5.23
C GLN A 95 -19.11 -5.32 4.17
N GLN A 96 -18.44 -5.28 3.02
CA GLN A 96 -18.61 -6.27 1.94
C GLN A 96 -17.85 -7.57 2.21
N ASN A 97 -16.82 -7.53 3.05
CA ASN A 97 -15.98 -8.67 3.39
C ASN A 97 -16.07 -8.96 4.91
N PRO A 98 -17.20 -9.50 5.40
CA PRO A 98 -17.47 -9.67 6.84
C PRO A 98 -16.55 -10.68 7.54
N ASP A 99 -15.91 -11.58 6.78
CA ASP A 99 -15.06 -12.65 7.31
C ASP A 99 -13.72 -12.15 7.89
N TYR A 100 -13.32 -10.92 7.55
CA TYR A 100 -12.09 -10.32 8.07
C TYR A 100 -12.32 -9.63 9.42
N ALA A 101 -11.42 -9.86 10.37
CA ALA A 101 -11.23 -8.94 11.49
C ALA A 101 -10.09 -7.97 11.17
N ILE A 102 -9.95 -6.90 11.96
CA ILE A 102 -8.85 -5.95 11.81
C ILE A 102 -8.15 -5.66 13.14
N ILE A 103 -6.85 -5.41 13.02
CA ILE A 103 -6.03 -4.82 14.06
C ILE A 103 -5.59 -3.45 13.58
N ILE A 104 -5.84 -2.43 14.40
CA ILE A 104 -5.47 -1.05 14.12
C ILE A 104 -4.21 -0.73 14.92
N GLU A 105 -3.11 -0.56 14.22
CA GLU A 105 -1.79 -0.29 14.80
C GLU A 105 -1.52 1.22 14.81
N GLY A 106 -1.33 1.80 15.99
CA GLY A 106 -1.00 3.22 16.15
C GLY A 106 0.49 3.45 16.30
N HIS A 107 1.04 4.37 15.51
CA HIS A 107 2.46 4.73 15.50
C HIS A 107 2.69 6.24 15.72
N ALA A 108 3.87 6.56 16.21
CA ALA A 108 4.39 7.92 16.32
C ALA A 108 5.81 8.01 15.73
N ASP A 109 6.27 9.24 15.49
CA ASP A 109 7.66 9.48 15.09
C ASP A 109 8.60 9.37 16.31
N GLU A 110 9.90 9.45 16.05
CA GLU A 110 10.92 9.23 17.10
C GLU A 110 11.00 10.33 18.18
N GLN A 111 10.34 11.46 17.97
CA GLN A 111 10.46 12.65 18.82
C GLN A 111 9.72 12.48 20.15
N GLY A 112 10.29 12.98 21.25
CA GLY A 112 9.69 12.87 22.59
C GLY A 112 9.95 11.54 23.31
N THR A 113 9.32 11.35 24.47
CA THR A 113 9.55 10.16 25.31
C THR A 113 8.87 8.92 24.75
N ARG A 114 9.32 7.75 25.18
CA ARG A 114 8.74 6.47 24.77
C ARG A 114 7.29 6.34 25.23
N GLU A 115 7.03 6.68 26.49
CA GLU A 115 5.73 6.56 27.16
C GLU A 115 4.71 7.50 26.53
N TYR A 116 5.13 8.74 26.22
CA TYR A 116 4.29 9.71 25.50
C TYR A 116 3.88 9.17 24.13
N ASN A 117 4.84 8.64 23.36
CA ASN A 117 4.55 8.11 22.03
C ASN A 117 3.69 6.85 22.05
N LEU A 118 3.85 6.00 23.07
CA LEU A 118 2.96 4.86 23.27
C LEU A 118 1.52 5.33 23.52
N ALA A 119 1.33 6.36 24.35
CA ALA A 119 0.01 6.94 24.58
C ALA A 119 -0.55 7.65 23.33
N LEU A 120 0.28 8.37 22.57
CA LEU A 120 -0.12 9.04 21.33
C LEU A 120 -0.53 8.03 20.25
N GLY A 121 0.23 6.94 20.09
CA GLY A 121 -0.14 5.84 19.20
C GLY A 121 -1.48 5.21 19.59
N ALA A 122 -1.74 5.02 20.89
CA ALA A 122 -3.02 4.49 21.36
C ALA A 122 -4.20 5.40 21.01
N ARG A 123 -4.04 6.73 21.20
CA ARG A 123 -5.07 7.71 20.78
C ARG A 123 -5.33 7.69 19.27
N ARG A 124 -4.28 7.55 18.45
CA ARG A 124 -4.41 7.45 16.99
C ARG A 124 -5.16 6.19 16.57
N ALA A 125 -4.82 5.05 17.17
CA ALA A 125 -5.53 3.79 16.90
C ALA A 125 -7.01 3.87 17.33
N SER A 126 -7.30 4.47 18.49
CA SER A 126 -8.68 4.72 18.94
C SER A 126 -9.44 5.62 17.98
N ALA A 127 -8.85 6.73 17.52
CA ALA A 127 -9.51 7.64 16.59
C ALA A 127 -9.91 6.95 15.27
N VAL A 128 -9.05 6.06 14.76
CA VAL A 128 -9.36 5.24 13.59
C VAL A 128 -10.47 4.23 13.89
N GLN A 129 -10.41 3.54 15.03
CA GLN A 129 -11.44 2.59 15.46
C GLN A 129 -12.80 3.28 15.56
N ASP A 130 -12.88 4.40 16.27
CA ASP A 130 -14.10 5.16 16.48
C ASP A 130 -14.71 5.63 15.15
N TYR A 131 -13.87 6.08 14.22
CA TYR A 131 -14.32 6.45 12.88
C TYR A 131 -14.88 5.24 12.11
N LEU A 132 -14.18 4.11 12.08
CA LEU A 132 -14.67 2.91 11.40
C LEU A 132 -15.98 2.38 12.02
N ILE A 133 -16.13 2.45 13.34
CA ILE A 133 -17.40 2.16 14.03
C ILE A 133 -18.49 3.11 13.54
N SER A 134 -18.20 4.42 13.45
CA SER A 134 -19.16 5.41 12.97
C SER A 134 -19.56 5.20 11.50
N GLN A 135 -18.73 4.49 10.71
CA GLN A 135 -19.03 4.09 9.33
C GLN A 135 -19.76 2.74 9.23
N GLY A 136 -20.08 2.08 10.35
CA GLY A 136 -20.85 0.84 10.41
C GLY A 136 -20.04 -0.45 10.54
N VAL A 137 -18.72 -0.38 10.75
CA VAL A 137 -17.91 -1.58 11.04
C VAL A 137 -18.15 -2.01 12.49
N SER A 138 -18.49 -3.28 12.71
CA SER A 138 -18.76 -3.81 14.06
C SER A 138 -17.53 -3.75 14.96
N ALA A 139 -17.67 -3.18 16.16
CA ALA A 139 -16.60 -3.07 17.16
C ALA A 139 -15.97 -4.41 17.53
N GLY A 140 -16.74 -5.50 17.57
CA GLY A 140 -16.25 -6.84 17.87
C GLY A 140 -15.26 -7.39 16.83
N ARG A 141 -15.20 -6.80 15.63
CA ARG A 141 -14.24 -7.16 14.58
C ARG A 141 -12.94 -6.37 14.67
N MET A 142 -12.78 -5.51 15.65
CA MET A 142 -11.67 -4.55 15.72
C MET A 142 -10.91 -4.66 17.03
N ARG A 143 -9.57 -4.64 16.94
CA ARG A 143 -8.68 -4.46 18.09
C ARG A 143 -7.69 -3.34 17.79
N THR A 144 -7.21 -2.68 18.83
CA THR A 144 -6.19 -1.62 18.71
C THR A 144 -4.90 -2.03 19.39
N ILE A 145 -3.77 -1.72 18.79
CA ILE A 145 -2.43 -1.88 19.38
C ILE A 145 -1.68 -0.56 19.19
N SER A 146 -0.92 -0.14 20.20
CA SER A 146 0.01 0.98 20.06
C SER A 146 1.44 0.47 20.03
N TYR A 147 2.19 0.86 19.00
CA TYR A 147 3.63 0.65 18.94
C TYR A 147 4.42 1.92 19.29
N GLY A 148 3.74 3.07 19.41
CA GLY A 148 4.41 4.36 19.57
C GLY A 148 5.52 4.52 18.53
N LYS A 149 6.74 4.79 19.00
CA LYS A 149 7.92 4.99 18.16
C LYS A 149 8.78 3.74 17.93
N GLU A 150 8.34 2.57 18.40
CA GLU A 150 9.13 1.33 18.41
C GLU A 150 9.18 0.62 17.04
N ARG A 151 8.30 1.01 16.10
CA ARG A 151 8.20 0.41 14.76
C ARG A 151 8.17 1.49 13.66
N PRO A 152 9.27 2.23 13.46
CA PRO A 152 9.36 3.23 12.40
C PRO A 152 9.36 2.57 11.02
N VAL A 153 8.77 3.24 10.04
CA VAL A 153 8.87 2.85 8.61
C VAL A 153 10.15 3.41 8.00
N GLU A 154 10.53 4.63 8.39
CA GLU A 154 11.79 5.25 8.00
C GLU A 154 12.53 5.74 9.24
N VAL A 155 13.84 5.52 9.28
CA VAL A 155 14.69 5.97 10.38
C VAL A 155 15.53 7.12 9.86
N CYS A 156 15.12 8.36 10.12
CA CYS A 156 15.89 9.54 9.76
C CYS A 156 15.43 10.79 10.50
N SER A 157 16.34 11.73 10.75
CA SER A 157 16.08 12.95 11.52
C SER A 157 15.55 14.11 10.67
N SER A 158 14.52 13.87 9.85
CA SER A 158 13.90 14.92 9.02
C SER A 158 12.38 14.79 8.99
N GLU A 159 11.69 15.91 8.78
CA GLU A 159 10.23 15.97 8.72
C GLU A 159 9.63 15.05 7.64
N ALA A 160 10.37 14.82 6.54
CA ALA A 160 9.97 13.90 5.49
C ALA A 160 9.86 12.44 5.97
N CYS A 161 10.65 12.03 6.98
CA CYS A 161 10.54 10.70 7.59
C CYS A 161 9.50 10.70 8.72
N PHE A 162 9.51 11.74 9.56
CA PHE A 162 8.58 11.84 10.69
C PHE A 162 7.12 11.75 10.24
N SER A 163 6.77 12.45 9.16
CA SER A 163 5.42 12.41 8.57
C SER A 163 4.97 11.01 8.15
N LYS A 164 5.87 10.16 7.66
CA LYS A 164 5.56 8.76 7.32
C LYS A 164 5.44 7.85 8.55
N ASN A 165 6.13 8.20 9.64
CA ASN A 165 6.09 7.46 10.90
C ASN A 165 4.83 7.79 11.73
N ARG A 166 4.30 9.01 11.62
CA ARG A 166 3.04 9.43 12.25
C ARG A 166 1.82 8.85 11.53
N ARG A 167 1.53 7.58 11.78
CA ARG A 167 0.47 6.85 11.08
C ARG A 167 -0.34 5.94 11.98
N ALA A 168 -1.47 5.49 11.47
CA ALA A 168 -2.13 4.27 11.89
C ALA A 168 -2.22 3.30 10.70
N VAL A 169 -2.12 2.01 10.98
CA VAL A 169 -2.17 0.94 9.96
C VAL A 169 -3.32 -0.01 10.28
N THR A 170 -4.19 -0.25 9.31
CA THR A 170 -5.24 -1.26 9.40
C THR A 170 -4.72 -2.58 8.86
N VAL A 171 -4.51 -3.56 9.74
CA VAL A 171 -4.02 -4.89 9.39
C VAL A 171 -5.19 -5.87 9.38
N LEU A 172 -5.42 -6.54 8.26
CA LEU A 172 -6.43 -7.59 8.15
C LEU A 172 -5.98 -8.85 8.91
N SER A 173 -6.90 -9.46 9.63
CA SER A 173 -6.72 -10.72 10.35
C SER A 173 -7.78 -11.72 9.91
N MET A 174 -7.35 -12.95 9.60
CA MET A 174 -8.27 -14.04 9.26
C MET A 174 -8.71 -14.73 10.54
N GLY A 175 -9.99 -14.61 10.87
CA GLY A 175 -10.60 -15.16 12.08
C GLY A 175 -11.50 -14.12 12.74
N ALA A 176 -12.73 -14.53 13.06
CA ALA A 176 -13.65 -13.70 13.82
C ALA A 176 -12.94 -13.21 15.09
N GLY A 177 -12.92 -11.89 15.30
CA GLY A 177 -12.44 -11.30 16.54
C GLY A 177 -13.25 -11.86 17.69
N ALA A 178 -12.69 -12.83 18.41
CA ALA A 178 -13.25 -13.39 19.63
C ALA A 178 -12.94 -12.48 20.83
#